data_AF-A0A1Q6DUI4-F1
#
_entry.id   AF-A0A1Q6DUI4-F1
#
_cell.length_a   1.000
_cell.length_b   1.000
_cell.length_c   1.000
_cell.angle_alpha   90.00
_cell.angle_beta   90.00
_cell.angle_gamma   90.00
#
_symmetry.space_group_name_H-M   'P 1'
#
loop_
_entity.id
_entity.type
_entity.pdbx_description
1 polymer ?
#
loop_
_entity_poly.entity_id
_entity_poly.type
_entity_poly.pdbx_seq_one_letter_code
_entity_poly.pdbx_strand_id
1 'polypeptide(L)'
;MDNWFEKEIELSSLTQEEPGLLELMTKRIINVSYFSFIFHVGVIFAILTGILISVFAVVPGITKSLGGMGWVISWGHAILGIILIIGLIGVLGRYSLNKSFRKAYGKYFYFFLFSLLILSITGIISTLKLFEILPLSYGLFPVVHGIVAYGWLIGSGLILKGSVRHGFASVYRSLGKKPKEKTTFTDACAMCGKCIEVCPNYNALEEDEEAPAYKVRRYLDKVSSGKIPKEELKTQIEDVYVCSLCGLCVGVCPYSYDHVDLYLEVLNQGEEKLGSQKSGEAN
;
A
#
# COMPACT_ATOMS: atom_id res chain seq x y z
N MET A 1 6.66 -22.75 -37.76
CA MET A 1 6.31 -21.54 -37.01
C MET A 1 6.93 -21.73 -35.66
N ASP A 2 8.08 -21.12 -35.44
CA ASP A 2 8.78 -21.25 -34.16
C ASP A 2 7.92 -20.56 -33.11
N ASN A 3 7.66 -21.26 -32.00
CA ASN A 3 6.86 -20.72 -30.91
C ASN A 3 7.61 -19.53 -30.33
N TRP A 4 7.09 -18.32 -30.54
CA TRP A 4 7.52 -17.08 -29.88
C TRP A 4 7.79 -17.28 -28.38
N PHE A 5 7.05 -18.20 -27.73
CA PHE A 5 7.07 -18.44 -26.30
C PHE A 5 8.29 -19.21 -25.78
N GLU A 6 9.08 -19.84 -26.66
CA GLU A 6 10.28 -20.59 -26.25
C GLU A 6 11.50 -19.69 -26.04
N LYS A 7 11.43 -18.42 -26.47
CA LYS A 7 12.50 -17.47 -26.25
C LYS A 7 12.26 -16.74 -24.93
N GLU A 8 13.16 -16.91 -23.95
CA GLU A 8 13.19 -16.07 -22.75
C GLU A 8 13.21 -14.61 -23.18
N ILE A 9 12.08 -13.91 -23.01
CA ILE A 9 11.98 -12.49 -23.28
C ILE A 9 12.67 -11.78 -22.11
N GLU A 10 13.99 -11.60 -22.20
CA GLU A 10 14.70 -10.72 -21.29
C GLU A 10 14.32 -9.26 -21.60
N LEU A 11 13.30 -8.73 -20.91
CA LEU A 11 12.98 -7.29 -20.86
C LEU A 11 14.00 -6.53 -20.00
N SER A 12 15.30 -6.85 -20.14
CA SER A 12 16.42 -6.27 -19.38
C SER A 12 16.53 -4.75 -19.52
N SER A 13 15.88 -4.15 -20.54
CA SER A 13 15.80 -2.70 -20.71
C SER A 13 14.84 -1.98 -19.76
N LEU A 14 14.01 -2.71 -19.00
CA LEU A 14 13.01 -2.15 -18.09
C LEU A 14 13.20 -2.58 -16.62
N THR A 15 14.21 -3.39 -16.32
CA THR A 15 14.50 -3.80 -14.95
C THR A 15 15.01 -2.61 -14.15
N GLN A 16 14.16 -2.05 -13.29
CA GLN A 16 14.59 -1.04 -12.34
C GLN A 16 15.37 -1.69 -11.20
N GLU A 17 16.50 -1.09 -10.82
CA GLU A 17 17.19 -1.45 -9.58
C GLU A 17 16.21 -1.40 -8.39
N GLU A 18 16.30 -2.39 -7.50
CA GLU A 18 15.50 -2.44 -6.29
C GLU A 18 15.89 -1.26 -5.38
N PRO A 19 14.95 -0.34 -5.06
CA PRO A 19 15.30 0.83 -4.26
C PRO A 19 15.62 0.43 -2.83
N GLY A 20 16.65 1.07 -2.27
CA GLY A 20 16.84 1.08 -0.83
C GLY A 20 15.69 1.78 -0.10
N LEU A 21 15.51 1.49 1.20
CA LEU A 21 14.40 2.04 1.99
C LEU A 21 14.38 3.57 1.97
N LEU A 22 15.55 4.20 2.09
CA LEU A 22 15.66 5.65 2.09
C LEU A 22 15.30 6.26 0.73
N GLU A 23 15.73 5.65 -0.37
CA GLU A 23 15.39 6.09 -1.73
C GLU A 23 13.88 5.97 -1.99
N LEU A 24 13.29 4.85 -1.55
CA LEU A 24 11.87 4.60 -1.61
C LEU A 24 11.10 5.69 -0.83
N MET A 25 11.49 5.92 0.43
CA MET A 25 10.85 6.89 1.31
C MET A 25 11.05 8.35 0.89
N THR A 26 12.00 8.66 0.02
CA THR A 26 12.32 10.03 -0.42
C THR A 26 12.04 10.21 -1.91
N LYS A 27 13.05 9.99 -2.76
CA LYS A 27 13.05 10.27 -4.19
C LYS A 27 11.85 9.66 -4.90
N ARG A 28 11.55 8.39 -4.66
CA ARG A 28 10.51 7.67 -5.40
C ARG A 28 9.09 8.07 -5.00
N ILE A 29 8.82 8.27 -3.70
CA ILE A 29 7.53 8.79 -3.26
C ILE A 29 7.33 10.25 -3.69
N ILE A 30 8.38 11.08 -3.67
CA ILE A 30 8.30 12.47 -4.16
C ILE A 30 7.91 12.49 -5.65
N ASN A 31 8.49 11.60 -6.46
CA ASN A 31 8.13 11.45 -7.88
C ASN A 31 6.67 11.03 -8.11
N VAL A 32 6.05 10.37 -7.13
CA VAL A 32 4.63 10.03 -7.17
C VAL A 32 3.77 11.24 -6.83
N SER A 33 4.07 11.90 -5.70
CA SER A 33 3.46 13.15 -5.27
C SER A 33 4.18 13.68 -4.03
N TYR A 34 4.50 14.98 -4.03
CA TYR A 34 5.06 15.67 -2.87
C TYR A 34 4.16 15.55 -1.62
N PHE A 35 2.84 15.62 -1.79
CA PHE A 35 1.91 15.44 -0.67
C PHE A 35 1.86 14.00 -0.16
N SER A 36 2.08 13.01 -1.04
CA SER A 36 2.24 11.63 -0.60
C SER A 36 3.48 11.47 0.27
N PHE A 37 4.59 12.15 -0.04
CA PHE A 37 5.78 12.15 0.82
C PHE A 37 5.48 12.73 2.21
N ILE A 38 4.91 13.94 2.27
CA ILE A 38 4.50 14.60 3.53
C ILE A 38 3.59 13.69 4.35
N PHE A 39 2.60 13.07 3.70
CA PHE A 39 1.68 12.15 4.35
C PHE A 39 2.41 10.97 5.02
N HIS A 40 3.30 10.29 4.31
CA HIS A 40 4.01 9.13 4.86
C HIS A 40 4.94 9.52 6.01
N VAL A 41 5.66 10.65 5.88
CA VAL A 41 6.47 11.21 6.97
C VAL A 41 5.59 11.47 8.19
N GLY A 42 4.46 12.15 8.02
CA GLY A 42 3.50 12.41 9.09
C GLY A 42 3.01 11.13 9.78
N VAL A 43 2.56 10.13 9.01
CA VAL A 43 2.08 8.85 9.55
C VAL A 43 3.16 8.13 10.35
N ILE A 44 4.36 7.96 9.76
CA ILE A 44 5.43 7.15 10.36
C ILE A 44 5.88 7.78 11.68
N PHE A 45 6.17 9.07 11.68
CA PHE A 45 6.62 9.74 12.88
C PHE A 45 5.50 9.91 13.92
N ALA A 46 4.24 10.10 13.52
CA ALA A 46 3.12 10.11 14.44
C ALA A 46 2.95 8.75 15.15
N ILE A 47 3.08 7.64 14.41
CA ILE A 47 3.05 6.29 15.02
C ILE A 47 4.22 6.12 15.99
N LEU A 48 5.45 6.46 15.59
CA LEU A 48 6.63 6.30 16.44
C LEU A 48 6.53 7.10 17.73
N THR A 49 6.12 8.37 17.64
CA THR A 49 5.92 9.24 18.81
C THR A 49 4.73 8.79 19.66
N GLY A 50 3.66 8.30 19.05
CA GLY A 50 2.52 7.73 19.77
C GLY A 50 2.90 6.47 20.57
N ILE A 51 3.67 5.56 19.99
CA ILE A 51 4.22 4.39 20.68
C ILE A 51 5.09 4.84 21.86
N LEU A 52 5.96 5.83 21.66
CA LEU A 52 6.84 6.35 22.70
C LEU A 52 6.04 6.93 23.88
N ILE A 53 4.99 7.71 23.60
CA ILE A 53 4.05 8.23 24.61
C ILE A 53 3.39 7.08 25.37
N SER A 54 2.89 6.06 24.67
CA SER A 54 2.26 4.89 25.31
C SER A 54 3.22 4.12 26.22
N VAL A 55 4.47 3.91 25.78
CA VAL A 55 5.50 3.24 26.61
C VAL A 55 5.79 4.05 27.87
N PHE A 56 5.89 5.38 27.75
CA PHE A 56 6.17 6.24 28.90
C PHE A 56 4.99 6.28 29.89
N ALA A 57 3.76 6.20 29.39
CA ALA A 57 2.58 6.13 30.24
C ALA A 57 2.52 4.81 31.05
N VAL A 58 3.01 3.70 30.49
CA VAL A 58 2.92 2.36 31.11
C VAL A 58 4.12 2.02 31.98
N VAL A 59 5.30 2.62 31.76
CA VAL A 59 6.54 2.28 32.46
C VAL A 59 7.00 3.44 33.38
N PRO A 60 6.66 3.43 34.69
CA PRO A 60 6.89 4.56 35.60
C PRO A 60 8.38 4.89 35.83
N GLY A 61 9.29 3.95 35.59
CA GLY A 61 10.73 4.16 35.73
C GLY A 61 11.32 5.04 34.62
N ILE A 62 10.75 4.98 33.41
CA ILE A 62 11.28 5.70 32.25
C ILE A 62 10.95 7.20 32.34
N THR A 63 9.75 7.55 32.78
CA THR A 63 9.31 8.95 32.92
C THR A 63 10.15 9.72 33.94
N LYS A 64 10.53 9.08 35.05
CA LYS A 64 11.44 9.68 36.04
C LYS A 64 12.86 9.86 35.48
N SER A 65 13.37 8.89 34.72
CA SER A 65 14.72 8.95 34.14
C SER A 65 14.87 10.02 33.06
N LEU A 66 13.80 10.39 32.36
CA LEU A 66 13.82 11.36 31.27
C LEU A 66 13.54 12.80 31.71
N GLY A 67 13.59 13.10 33.00
CA GLY A 67 13.63 14.47 33.52
C GLY A 67 12.46 15.35 33.08
N GLY A 68 11.28 14.77 32.83
CA GLY A 68 10.10 15.52 32.39
C GLY A 68 10.03 15.82 30.89
N MET A 69 10.81 15.17 30.03
CA MET A 69 10.74 15.34 28.55
C MET A 69 9.39 14.92 27.92
N GLY A 70 8.42 14.44 28.69
CA GLY A 70 7.09 14.06 28.20
C GLY A 70 6.40 15.18 27.42
N TRP A 71 6.58 16.44 27.81
CA TRP A 71 6.02 17.57 27.07
C TRP A 71 6.62 17.68 25.66
N VAL A 72 7.94 17.52 25.51
CA VAL A 72 8.63 17.61 24.20
C VAL A 72 8.08 16.58 23.23
N ILE A 73 7.86 15.35 23.70
CA ILE A 73 7.35 14.26 22.85
C ILE A 73 5.90 14.53 22.47
N SER A 74 5.08 15.02 23.39
CA SER A 74 3.70 15.43 23.09
C SER A 74 3.64 16.55 22.04
N TRP A 75 4.53 17.55 22.13
CA TRP A 75 4.68 18.60 21.12
C TRP A 75 5.12 18.05 19.78
N GLY A 76 6.13 17.17 19.77
CA GLY A 76 6.59 16.48 18.58
C GLY A 76 5.43 15.73 17.91
N HIS A 77 4.67 14.95 18.69
CA HIS A 77 3.50 14.22 18.20
C HIS A 77 2.42 15.15 17.60
N ALA A 78 2.13 16.28 18.27
CA ALA A 78 1.16 17.26 17.77
C ALA A 78 1.60 17.90 16.44
N ILE A 79 2.87 18.31 16.33
CA ILE A 79 3.43 18.89 15.09
C ILE A 79 3.37 17.86 13.95
N LEU A 80 3.72 16.61 14.24
CA LEU A 80 3.64 15.51 13.27
C LEU A 80 2.18 15.23 12.86
N GLY A 81 1.23 15.40 13.77
CA GLY A 81 -0.21 15.39 13.46
C GLY A 81 -0.60 16.49 12.47
N ILE A 82 -0.07 17.71 12.60
CA ILE A 82 -0.30 18.80 11.63
C ILE A 82 0.29 18.44 10.26
N ILE A 83 1.52 17.92 10.21
CA ILE A 83 2.17 17.47 8.97
C ILE A 83 1.32 16.38 8.30
N LEU A 84 0.82 15.41 9.09
CA LEU A 84 -0.08 14.37 8.61
C LEU A 84 -1.35 14.96 7.99
N ILE A 85 -1.98 15.95 8.63
CA ILE A 85 -3.19 16.60 8.10
C ILE A 85 -2.92 17.31 6.77
N ILE A 86 -1.80 18.04 6.65
CA ILE A 86 -1.40 18.69 5.40
C ILE A 86 -1.21 17.64 4.29
N GLY A 87 -0.50 16.56 4.59
CA GLY A 87 -0.33 15.44 3.67
C GLY A 87 -1.66 14.80 3.27
N LEU A 88 -2.56 14.60 4.23
CA LEU A 88 -3.89 14.03 4.02
C LEU A 88 -4.75 14.89 3.10
N ILE A 89 -4.74 16.22 3.28
CA ILE A 89 -5.44 17.16 2.38
C ILE A 89 -4.90 17.04 0.96
N GLY A 90 -3.58 16.98 0.78
CA GLY A 90 -2.98 16.82 -0.54
C GLY A 90 -3.28 15.46 -1.20
N VAL A 91 -3.30 14.38 -0.41
CA VAL A 91 -3.72 13.05 -0.87
C VAL A 91 -5.20 13.05 -1.26
N LEU A 92 -6.06 13.73 -0.49
CA LEU A 92 -7.48 13.90 -0.82
C LEU A 92 -7.68 14.70 -2.12
N GLY A 93 -6.93 15.79 -2.30
CA GLY A 93 -6.91 16.55 -3.55
C GLY A 93 -6.51 15.68 -4.73
N ARG A 94 -5.46 14.86 -4.57
CA ARG A 94 -5.04 13.91 -5.60
C ARG A 94 -6.11 12.85 -5.90
N TYR A 95 -6.79 12.32 -4.89
CA TYR A 95 -7.90 11.38 -5.07
C TYR A 95 -9.06 11.98 -5.86
N SER A 96 -9.36 13.26 -5.61
CA SER A 96 -10.42 13.99 -6.34
C SER A 96 -10.03 14.29 -7.79
N LEU A 97 -8.77 14.63 -8.05
CA LEU A 97 -8.30 15.13 -9.35
C LEU A 97 -7.72 14.07 -10.29
N ASN A 98 -7.18 12.96 -9.77
CA ASN A 98 -6.48 11.95 -10.57
C ASN A 98 -7.31 10.64 -10.68
N LYS A 99 -7.88 10.39 -11.88
CA LYS A 99 -8.70 9.19 -12.20
C LYS A 99 -7.92 7.91 -11.90
N SER A 100 -6.67 7.81 -12.37
CA SER A 100 -5.81 6.62 -12.18
C SER A 100 -5.52 6.32 -10.71
N PHE A 101 -5.26 7.34 -9.90
CA PHE A 101 -5.05 7.19 -8.45
C PHE A 101 -6.33 6.74 -7.74
N ARG A 102 -7.48 7.35 -8.06
CA ARG A 102 -8.78 6.96 -7.53
C ARG A 102 -9.12 5.50 -7.85
N LYS A 103 -8.86 5.07 -9.08
CA LYS A 103 -9.08 3.69 -9.53
C LYS A 103 -8.16 2.69 -8.84
N ALA A 104 -6.87 3.02 -8.68
CA ALA A 104 -5.93 2.15 -7.99
C ALA A 104 -6.27 1.93 -6.51
N TYR A 105 -6.76 2.98 -5.83
CA TYR A 105 -7.06 2.93 -4.39
C TYR A 105 -8.45 2.35 -4.08
N GLY A 106 -9.44 2.67 -4.91
CA GLY A 106 -10.81 2.16 -4.78
C GLY A 106 -11.49 2.53 -3.46
N LYS A 107 -12.44 1.68 -3.02
CA LYS A 107 -13.30 1.92 -1.84
C LYS A 107 -12.53 1.99 -0.51
N TYR A 108 -11.36 1.35 -0.44
CA TYR A 108 -10.54 1.36 0.77
C TYR A 108 -10.11 2.77 1.17
N PHE A 109 -10.04 3.72 0.22
CA PHE A 109 -9.68 5.11 0.48
C PHE A 109 -10.54 5.73 1.59
N TYR A 110 -11.85 5.53 1.55
CA TYR A 110 -12.77 6.14 2.50
C TYR A 110 -12.58 5.61 3.93
N PHE A 111 -12.29 4.31 4.08
CA PHE A 111 -11.99 3.73 5.38
C PHE A 111 -10.75 4.36 6.03
N PHE A 112 -9.67 4.51 5.24
CA PHE A 112 -8.45 5.16 5.71
C PHE A 112 -8.68 6.64 6.02
N LEU A 113 -9.36 7.35 5.12
CA LEU A 113 -9.67 8.77 5.28
C LEU A 113 -10.48 9.02 6.56
N PHE A 114 -11.54 8.25 6.79
CA PHE A 114 -12.40 8.40 7.95
C PHE A 114 -11.65 8.15 9.27
N SER A 115 -10.87 7.08 9.32
CA SER A 115 -10.07 6.74 10.50
C SER A 115 -9.04 7.83 10.82
N LEU A 116 -8.33 8.31 9.80
CA LEU A 116 -7.31 9.35 9.96
C LEU A 116 -7.92 10.72 10.29
N LEU A 117 -9.13 11.02 9.81
CA LEU A 117 -9.87 12.22 10.18
C LEU A 117 -10.23 12.19 11.67
N ILE A 118 -10.76 11.07 12.17
CA ILE A 118 -11.07 10.93 13.60
C ILE A 118 -9.80 11.07 14.44
N LEU A 119 -8.71 10.42 14.06
CA LEU A 119 -7.42 10.55 14.75
C LEU A 119 -6.92 11.99 14.77
N SER A 120 -7.00 12.68 13.63
CA SER A 120 -6.57 14.07 13.51
C SER A 120 -7.40 15.00 14.41
N ILE A 121 -8.73 14.87 14.38
CA ILE A 121 -9.65 15.70 15.18
C ILE A 121 -9.45 15.44 16.67
N THR A 122 -9.48 14.18 17.09
CA THR A 122 -9.31 13.80 18.50
C THR A 122 -7.92 14.16 19.03
N GLY A 123 -6.88 14.07 18.19
CA GLY A 123 -5.51 14.49 18.51
C GLY A 123 -5.40 16.00 18.69
N ILE A 124 -6.00 16.79 17.78
CA ILE A 124 -6.06 18.26 17.91
C ILE A 124 -6.79 18.67 19.18
N ILE A 125 -7.96 18.09 19.46
CA ILE A 125 -8.73 18.43 20.67
C ILE A 125 -7.93 18.08 21.94
N SER A 126 -7.27 16.92 21.95
CA SER A 126 -6.41 16.51 23.08
C SER A 126 -5.25 17.48 23.27
N THR A 127 -4.65 17.95 22.18
CA THR A 127 -3.56 18.94 22.19
C THR A 127 -4.04 20.30 22.70
N LEU A 128 -5.13 20.84 22.14
CA LEU A 128 -5.71 22.12 22.57
C LEU A 128 -6.14 22.07 24.04
N LYS A 129 -6.61 20.92 24.51
CA LYS A 129 -6.94 20.73 25.92
C LYS A 129 -5.71 20.71 26.82
N LEU A 130 -4.62 20.07 26.40
CA LEU A 130 -3.35 20.06 27.12
C LEU A 130 -2.80 21.47 27.36
N PHE A 131 -3.11 22.41 26.45
CA PHE A 131 -2.75 23.83 26.58
C PHE A 131 -3.81 24.70 27.27
N GLU A 132 -4.84 24.08 27.85
CA GLU A 132 -5.94 24.80 28.51
C GLU A 132 -6.69 25.79 27.59
N ILE A 133 -6.53 25.67 26.27
CA ILE A 133 -7.21 26.52 25.28
C ILE A 133 -8.70 26.17 25.21
N LEU A 134 -9.06 24.90 25.48
CA LEU A 134 -10.45 24.42 25.48
C LEU A 134 -10.92 24.01 26.90
N PRO A 135 -12.07 24.53 27.38
CA PRO A 135 -12.63 24.18 28.69
C PRO A 135 -13.42 22.86 28.67
N LEU A 136 -12.89 21.81 28.02
CA LEU A 136 -13.54 20.48 27.96
C LEU A 136 -13.19 19.62 29.18
N SER A 137 -14.06 18.69 29.58
CA SER A 137 -13.75 17.72 30.63
C SER A 137 -12.66 16.73 30.17
N TYR A 138 -11.74 16.39 31.07
CA TYR A 138 -10.62 15.51 30.75
C TYR A 138 -11.11 14.06 30.65
N GLY A 139 -10.66 13.33 29.61
CA GLY A 139 -10.75 11.87 29.58
C GLY A 139 -11.26 11.26 28.27
N LEU A 140 -12.30 11.84 27.64
CA LEU A 140 -12.94 11.16 26.50
C LEU A 140 -12.04 11.15 25.24
N PHE A 141 -11.50 12.29 24.84
CA PHE A 141 -10.77 12.41 23.57
C PHE A 141 -9.47 11.61 23.50
N PRO A 142 -8.60 11.60 24.53
CA PRO A 142 -7.40 10.75 24.51
C PRO A 142 -7.74 9.25 24.45
N VAL A 143 -8.81 8.82 25.14
CA VAL A 143 -9.26 7.42 25.12
C VAL A 143 -9.79 7.05 23.73
N VAL A 144 -10.65 7.89 23.14
CA VAL A 144 -11.14 7.68 21.77
C VAL A 144 -9.99 7.67 20.77
N HIS A 145 -9.04 8.61 20.89
CA HIS A 145 -7.86 8.66 20.05
C HIS A 145 -7.05 7.35 20.12
N GLY A 146 -6.76 6.87 21.33
CA GLY A 146 -6.07 5.60 21.55
C GLY A 146 -6.83 4.42 20.94
N ILE A 147 -8.13 4.27 21.24
CA ILE A 147 -8.96 3.17 20.72
C ILE A 147 -8.97 3.17 19.19
N VAL A 148 -9.18 4.33 18.57
CA VAL A 148 -9.21 4.45 17.10
C VAL A 148 -7.81 4.19 16.51
N ALA A 149 -6.74 4.60 17.17
CA ALA A 149 -5.37 4.38 16.69
C ALA A 149 -5.03 2.89 16.70
N TYR A 150 -5.31 2.20 17.80
CA TYR A 150 -5.12 0.75 17.90
C TYR A 150 -6.05 -0.01 16.95
N GLY A 151 -7.33 0.38 16.87
CA GLY A 151 -8.28 -0.21 15.92
C GLY A 151 -7.84 -0.05 14.46
N TRP A 152 -7.30 1.11 14.10
CA TRP A 152 -6.73 1.37 12.78
C TRP A 152 -5.48 0.55 12.51
N LEU A 153 -4.54 0.45 13.47
CA LEU A 153 -3.33 -0.37 13.34
C LEU A 153 -3.68 -1.85 13.18
N ILE A 154 -4.57 -2.37 14.02
CA ILE A 154 -5.00 -3.77 13.98
C ILE A 154 -5.79 -4.05 12.70
N GLY A 155 -6.77 -3.20 12.36
CA GLY A 155 -7.60 -3.36 11.17
C GLY A 155 -6.80 -3.29 9.87
N SER A 156 -5.85 -2.36 9.77
CA SER A 156 -4.98 -2.20 8.60
C SER A 156 -3.86 -3.23 8.50
N GLY A 157 -3.54 -3.94 9.59
CA GLY A 157 -2.55 -5.01 9.62
C GLY A 157 -3.14 -6.41 9.41
N LEU A 158 -4.23 -6.74 10.12
CA LEU A 158 -4.77 -8.10 10.17
C LEU A 158 -5.91 -8.36 9.18
N ILE A 159 -6.81 -7.40 8.99
CA ILE A 159 -8.10 -7.64 8.32
C ILE A 159 -8.08 -7.10 6.90
N LEU A 160 -7.48 -5.93 6.70
CA LEU A 160 -7.44 -5.25 5.42
C LEU A 160 -6.03 -5.36 4.82
N LYS A 161 -5.94 -5.45 3.49
CA LYS A 161 -4.69 -5.27 2.72
C LYS A 161 -4.22 -3.80 2.84
N GLY A 162 -3.90 -3.38 4.06
CA GLY A 162 -3.89 -1.98 4.48
C GLY A 162 -2.51 -1.38 4.65
N SER A 163 -2.47 -0.12 5.10
CA SER A 163 -1.25 0.70 5.19
C SER A 163 -0.14 0.08 6.04
N VAL A 164 -0.47 -0.61 7.14
CA VAL A 164 0.53 -1.28 7.99
C VAL A 164 1.17 -2.46 7.26
N ARG A 165 0.36 -3.32 6.62
CA ARG A 165 0.85 -4.45 5.82
C ARG A 165 1.71 -3.95 4.64
N HIS A 166 1.31 -2.85 4.01
CA HIS A 166 2.12 -2.15 3.01
C HIS A 166 3.47 -1.65 3.55
N GLY A 167 3.48 -1.01 4.71
CA GLY A 167 4.70 -0.53 5.35
C GLY A 167 5.69 -1.68 5.64
N PHE A 168 5.21 -2.77 6.26
CA PHE A 168 6.04 -3.95 6.51
C PHE A 168 6.55 -4.60 5.24
N ALA A 169 5.69 -4.78 4.24
CA ALA A 169 6.10 -5.38 2.97
C ALA A 169 7.13 -4.50 2.23
N SER A 170 7.00 -3.17 2.32
CA SER A 170 7.96 -2.22 1.73
C SER A 170 9.31 -2.30 2.41
N VAL A 171 9.34 -2.35 3.74
CA VAL A 171 10.58 -2.55 4.51
C VAL A 171 11.19 -3.91 4.18
N TYR A 172 10.39 -4.99 4.20
CA TYR A 172 10.86 -6.33 3.89
C TYR A 172 11.53 -6.41 2.50
N ARG A 173 10.90 -5.80 1.48
CA ARG A 173 11.45 -5.72 0.12
C ARG A 173 12.74 -4.89 0.08
N SER A 174 12.79 -3.75 0.78
CA SER A 174 13.97 -2.88 0.81
C SER A 174 15.22 -3.52 1.42
N LEU A 175 15.06 -4.64 2.13
CA LEU A 175 16.17 -5.45 2.66
C LEU A 175 16.75 -6.42 1.61
N GLY A 176 16.42 -6.27 0.33
CA GLY A 176 16.87 -7.14 -0.77
C GLY A 176 16.29 -8.56 -0.70
N LYS A 177 15.30 -8.78 0.17
CA LYS A 177 14.59 -10.05 0.22
C LYS A 177 13.57 -10.05 -0.90
N LYS A 178 13.94 -10.67 -2.03
CA LYS A 178 12.98 -11.03 -3.06
C LYS A 178 11.90 -11.86 -2.41
N PRO A 179 10.66 -11.36 -2.36
CA PRO A 179 9.62 -12.17 -1.79
C PRO A 179 9.42 -13.37 -2.71
N LYS A 180 9.67 -14.57 -2.19
CA LYS A 180 9.43 -15.84 -2.91
C LYS A 180 7.93 -16.10 -3.13
N GLU A 181 7.06 -15.16 -2.79
CA GLU A 181 5.64 -15.41 -2.54
C GLU A 181 4.75 -14.26 -3.05
N LYS A 182 3.69 -14.64 -3.77
CA LYS A 182 2.65 -13.80 -4.38
C LYS A 182 2.00 -12.79 -3.44
N THR A 183 1.95 -13.10 -2.15
CA THR A 183 1.35 -12.28 -1.08
C THR A 183 1.98 -10.89 -0.99
N THR A 184 3.25 -10.77 -1.33
CA THR A 184 4.02 -9.54 -1.15
C THR A 184 3.73 -8.44 -2.18
N PHE A 185 3.26 -8.77 -3.38
CA PHE A 185 2.86 -7.75 -4.35
C PHE A 185 1.59 -7.04 -3.90
N THR A 186 0.56 -7.81 -3.54
CA THR A 186 -0.71 -7.23 -3.09
C THR A 186 -0.53 -6.35 -1.86
N ASP A 187 0.50 -6.65 -1.08
CA ASP A 187 0.80 -5.99 0.18
C ASP A 187 1.63 -4.73 0.00
N ALA A 188 2.77 -4.81 -0.69
CA ALA A 188 3.62 -3.64 -0.88
C ALA A 188 3.21 -2.76 -2.07
N CYS A 189 2.22 -3.13 -2.88
CA CYS A 189 1.64 -2.21 -3.87
C CYS A 189 0.91 -1.04 -3.19
N ALA A 190 1.49 0.16 -3.24
CA ALA A 190 0.96 1.37 -2.62
C ALA A 190 -0.27 2.00 -3.30
N MET A 191 -0.87 1.34 -4.29
CA MET A 191 -2.04 1.86 -5.00
C MET A 191 -1.82 3.26 -5.61
N CYS A 192 -0.59 3.55 -6.04
CA CYS A 192 -0.24 4.90 -6.49
C CYS A 192 -0.82 5.30 -7.86
N GLY A 193 -1.34 4.34 -8.64
CA GLY A 193 -1.97 4.57 -9.94
C GLY A 193 -1.03 4.86 -11.12
N LYS A 194 0.30 4.91 -10.91
CA LYS A 194 1.26 5.23 -11.99
C LYS A 194 1.25 4.23 -13.14
N CYS A 195 1.11 2.94 -12.84
CA CYS A 195 0.98 1.92 -13.89
C CYS A 195 -0.30 2.05 -14.72
N ILE A 196 -1.39 2.59 -14.13
CA ILE A 196 -2.65 2.85 -14.84
C ILE A 196 -2.50 4.08 -15.73
N GLU A 197 -1.85 5.14 -15.23
CA GLU A 197 -1.58 6.39 -15.96
C GLU A 197 -0.83 6.18 -17.27
N VAL A 198 0.13 5.24 -17.31
CA VAL A 198 0.96 4.99 -18.51
C VAL A 198 0.48 3.81 -19.36
N CYS A 199 -0.59 3.11 -18.97
CA CYS A 199 -0.99 1.90 -19.67
C CYS A 199 -1.74 2.24 -20.98
N PRO A 200 -1.21 1.86 -22.16
CA PRO A 200 -1.88 2.15 -23.43
C PRO A 200 -3.21 1.39 -23.56
N ASN A 201 -3.29 0.16 -23.04
CA ASN A 201 -4.52 -0.63 -23.11
C ASN A 201 -5.65 0.00 -22.28
N TYR A 202 -5.34 0.40 -21.03
CA TYR A 202 -6.30 1.11 -20.19
C TYR A 202 -6.71 2.46 -20.79
N ASN A 203 -5.76 3.20 -21.38
CA ASN A 203 -6.08 4.48 -22.02
C ASN A 203 -6.96 4.30 -23.27
N ALA A 204 -6.89 3.17 -23.96
CA ALA A 204 -7.73 2.87 -25.12
C ALA A 204 -9.14 2.41 -24.75
N LEU A 205 -9.26 1.55 -23.73
CA LEU A 205 -10.52 0.90 -23.36
C LEU A 205 -11.27 1.62 -22.22
N GLU A 206 -10.53 2.25 -21.30
CA GLU A 206 -11.02 2.85 -20.06
C GLU A 206 -11.79 1.91 -19.10
N GLU A 207 -11.65 0.60 -19.29
CA GLU A 207 -12.28 -0.43 -18.46
C GLU A 207 -11.45 -0.72 -17.20
N ASP A 208 -12.11 -0.87 -16.05
CA ASP A 208 -11.43 -1.08 -14.76
C ASP A 208 -10.67 -2.39 -14.72
N GLU A 209 -11.17 -3.39 -15.44
CA GLU A 209 -10.58 -4.70 -15.66
C GLU A 209 -9.22 -4.63 -16.36
N GLU A 210 -8.99 -3.58 -17.16
CA GLU A 210 -7.78 -3.38 -17.94
C GLU A 210 -6.68 -2.59 -17.22
N ALA A 211 -6.99 -2.05 -16.04
CA ALA A 211 -6.01 -1.38 -15.21
C ALA A 211 -4.94 -2.39 -14.74
N PRO A 212 -3.62 -2.19 -15.03
CA PRO A 212 -2.60 -3.20 -14.77
C PRO A 212 -2.54 -3.68 -13.31
N ALA A 213 -2.61 -2.75 -12.35
CA ALA A 213 -2.61 -3.09 -10.93
C ALA A 213 -3.84 -3.92 -10.51
N TYR A 214 -5.01 -3.64 -11.09
CA TYR A 214 -6.23 -4.37 -10.78
C TYR A 214 -6.18 -5.77 -11.38
N LYS A 215 -5.75 -5.86 -12.64
CA LYS A 215 -5.59 -7.10 -13.39
C LYS A 215 -4.63 -8.07 -12.66
N VAL A 216 -3.42 -7.63 -12.28
CA VAL A 216 -2.48 -8.46 -11.47
C VAL A 216 -3.13 -8.92 -10.16
N ARG A 217 -3.72 -8.02 -9.37
CA ARG A 217 -4.33 -8.37 -8.07
C ARG A 217 -5.45 -9.38 -8.20
N ARG A 218 -6.33 -9.17 -9.18
CA ARG A 218 -7.45 -10.07 -9.48
C ARG A 218 -6.94 -11.47 -9.79
N TYR A 219 -5.92 -11.60 -10.64
CA TYR A 219 -5.39 -12.92 -10.96
C TYR A 219 -4.63 -13.55 -9.80
N LEU A 220 -3.80 -12.80 -9.08
CA LEU A 220 -3.10 -13.32 -7.91
C LEU A 220 -4.09 -13.85 -6.87
N ASP A 221 -5.16 -13.11 -6.58
CA ASP A 221 -6.20 -13.52 -5.63
C ASP A 221 -6.98 -14.73 -6.14
N LYS A 222 -7.39 -14.76 -7.42
CA LYS A 222 -8.16 -15.87 -7.96
C LYS A 222 -7.33 -17.14 -8.14
N VAL A 223 -6.15 -17.05 -8.76
CA VAL A 223 -5.29 -18.22 -9.05
C VAL A 223 -4.78 -18.83 -7.74
N SER A 224 -4.44 -18.02 -6.74
CA SER A 224 -4.03 -18.52 -5.42
C SER A 224 -5.16 -19.22 -4.67
N SER A 225 -6.41 -18.76 -4.82
CA SER A 225 -7.55 -19.38 -4.14
C SER A 225 -7.82 -20.83 -4.58
N GLY A 226 -7.31 -21.25 -5.74
CA GLY A 226 -7.49 -22.60 -6.28
C GLY A 226 -8.92 -22.95 -6.70
N LYS A 227 -9.86 -22.00 -6.63
CA LYS A 227 -11.30 -22.22 -6.82
C LYS A 227 -11.83 -21.67 -8.14
N ILE A 228 -11.03 -21.67 -9.20
CA ILE A 228 -11.47 -21.16 -10.52
C ILE A 228 -11.91 -22.34 -11.40
N PRO A 229 -13.14 -22.32 -11.94
CA PRO A 229 -13.55 -23.25 -12.99
C PRO A 229 -12.59 -23.20 -14.19
N LYS A 230 -12.36 -24.35 -14.84
CA LYS A 230 -11.43 -24.50 -15.99
C LYS A 230 -11.65 -23.44 -17.08
N GLU A 231 -12.90 -23.19 -17.44
CA GLU A 231 -13.26 -22.22 -18.47
C GLU A 231 -12.89 -20.79 -18.07
N GLU A 232 -13.18 -20.42 -16.82
CA GLU A 232 -12.82 -19.09 -16.30
C GLU A 232 -11.28 -18.93 -16.18
N LEU A 233 -10.55 -20.00 -15.85
CA LEU A 233 -9.09 -19.99 -15.81
C LEU A 233 -8.51 -19.74 -17.22
N LYS A 234 -9.07 -20.39 -18.24
CA LYS A 234 -8.64 -20.19 -19.63
C LYS A 234 -8.85 -18.74 -20.09
N THR A 235 -10.03 -18.17 -19.85
CA THR A 235 -10.30 -16.75 -20.16
C THR A 235 -9.35 -15.83 -19.42
N GLN A 236 -8.99 -16.13 -18.17
CA GLN A 236 -8.03 -15.32 -17.41
C GLN A 236 -6.61 -15.38 -17.98
N ILE A 237 -6.15 -16.55 -18.42
CA ILE A 237 -4.85 -16.72 -19.08
C ILE A 237 -4.82 -15.89 -20.38
N GLU A 238 -5.87 -15.99 -21.19
CA GLU A 238 -6.01 -15.18 -22.42
C GLU A 238 -6.00 -13.67 -22.12
N ASP A 239 -6.68 -13.25 -21.07
CA ASP A 239 -6.76 -11.86 -20.63
C ASP A 239 -5.42 -11.32 -20.07
N VAL A 240 -4.58 -12.19 -19.49
CA VAL A 240 -3.17 -11.87 -19.17
C VAL A 240 -2.36 -11.68 -20.45
N TYR A 241 -2.54 -12.51 -21.47
CA TYR A 241 -1.85 -12.35 -22.75
C TYR A 241 -2.24 -11.07 -23.49
N VAL A 242 -3.50 -10.60 -23.33
CA VAL A 242 -3.94 -9.29 -23.84
C VAL A 242 -3.16 -8.14 -23.18
N CYS A 243 -2.75 -8.30 -21.91
CA CYS A 243 -1.71 -7.42 -21.37
C CYS A 243 -0.43 -7.72 -22.15
N SER A 244 -0.02 -6.80 -23.03
CA SER A 244 1.04 -6.99 -24.02
C SER A 244 2.45 -7.27 -23.47
N LEU A 245 2.58 -7.51 -22.17
CA LEU A 245 3.83 -7.68 -21.42
C LEU A 245 4.86 -6.59 -21.76
N CYS A 246 4.38 -5.41 -22.21
CA CYS A 246 5.23 -4.33 -22.71
C CYS A 246 6.10 -3.68 -21.63
N GLY A 247 5.87 -4.01 -20.35
CA GLY A 247 6.70 -3.60 -19.22
C GLY A 247 6.65 -2.11 -18.85
N LEU A 248 5.83 -1.27 -19.50
CA LEU A 248 5.69 0.15 -19.15
C LEU A 248 5.35 0.36 -17.66
N CYS A 249 4.52 -0.53 -17.10
CA CYS A 249 4.17 -0.52 -15.68
C CYS A 249 5.36 -0.81 -14.75
N VAL A 250 6.36 -1.57 -15.20
CA VAL A 250 7.61 -1.83 -14.48
C VAL A 250 8.45 -0.55 -14.43
N GLY A 251 8.62 0.10 -15.58
CA GLY A 251 9.42 1.31 -15.73
C GLY A 251 8.90 2.54 -14.98
N VAL A 252 7.62 2.56 -14.59
CA VAL A 252 7.04 3.66 -13.78
C VAL A 252 6.69 3.26 -12.35
N CYS A 253 6.92 2.01 -11.95
CA CYS A 253 6.57 1.56 -10.62
C CYS A 253 7.55 2.16 -9.59
N PRO A 254 7.10 2.98 -8.62
CA PRO A 254 8.00 3.51 -7.60
C PRO A 254 8.61 2.43 -6.69
N TYR A 255 8.07 1.21 -6.70
CA TYR A 255 8.55 0.08 -5.89
C TYR A 255 9.36 -0.96 -6.70
N SER A 256 9.69 -0.66 -7.96
CA SER A 256 10.36 -1.59 -8.90
C SER A 256 9.68 -2.96 -8.94
N TYR A 257 8.34 -3.00 -9.00
CA TYR A 257 7.66 -4.29 -9.17
C TYR A 257 7.78 -4.74 -10.60
N ASP A 258 8.33 -5.94 -10.78
CA ASP A 258 8.30 -6.64 -12.04
C ASP A 258 6.91 -7.23 -12.27
N HIS A 259 6.04 -6.43 -12.87
CA HIS A 259 4.69 -6.86 -13.21
C HIS A 259 4.72 -7.93 -14.29
N VAL A 260 5.74 -7.95 -15.16
CA VAL A 260 5.83 -8.95 -16.24
C VAL A 260 6.11 -10.32 -15.63
N ASP A 261 7.09 -10.43 -14.73
CA ASP A 261 7.36 -11.68 -14.02
C ASP A 261 6.13 -12.17 -13.25
N LEU A 262 5.38 -11.27 -12.61
CA LEU A 262 4.14 -11.63 -11.91
C LEU A 262 3.07 -12.17 -12.87
N TYR A 263 2.96 -11.61 -14.08
CA TYR A 263 2.05 -12.13 -15.10
C TYR A 263 2.51 -13.49 -15.64
N LEU A 264 3.81 -13.66 -15.92
CA LEU A 264 4.38 -14.94 -16.34
C LEU A 264 4.17 -16.03 -15.27
N GLU A 265 4.34 -15.70 -13.99
CA GLU A 265 4.07 -16.62 -12.89
C GLU A 265 2.58 -17.01 -12.84
N VAL A 266 1.68 -16.07 -13.09
CA VAL A 266 0.23 -16.35 -13.19
C VAL A 266 -0.07 -17.27 -14.37
N LEU A 267 0.53 -17.03 -15.54
CA LEU A 267 0.37 -17.86 -16.73
C LEU A 267 0.85 -19.29 -16.49
N ASN A 268 2.09 -19.46 -16.02
CA ASN A 268 2.69 -20.76 -15.74
C ASN A 268 1.84 -21.59 -14.75
N GLN A 269 1.37 -20.96 -13.66
CA GLN A 269 0.49 -21.63 -12.70
C GLN A 269 -0.89 -21.96 -13.28
N GLY A 270 -1.40 -21.13 -14.18
CA GLY A 270 -2.65 -21.40 -14.88
C GLY A 270 -2.52 -22.61 -15.80
N GLU A 271 -1.44 -22.68 -16.57
CA GLU A 271 -1.16 -23.78 -17.50
C GLU A 271 -0.93 -25.11 -16.77
N GLU A 272 -0.17 -25.12 -15.67
CA GLU A 272 0.04 -26.31 -14.83
C GLU A 272 -1.28 -26.86 -14.28
N LYS A 273 -2.19 -25.98 -13.84
CA LYS A 273 -3.52 -26.35 -13.37
C LYS A 273 -4.41 -26.89 -14.49
N LEU A 274 -4.35 -26.31 -15.68
CA LEU A 274 -5.08 -26.83 -16.85
C LEU A 274 -4.55 -28.20 -17.29
N GLY A 275 -3.24 -28.41 -17.23
CA GLY A 275 -2.59 -29.69 -17.53
C GLY A 275 -3.00 -30.80 -16.56
N SER A 276 -2.93 -30.53 -15.25
CA SER A 276 -3.30 -31.50 -14.21
C SER A 276 -4.80 -31.88 -14.24
N GLN A 277 -5.69 -30.95 -14.60
CA GLN A 277 -7.11 -31.27 -14.78
C GLN A 277 -7.37 -32.22 -15.95
N LYS A 278 -6.63 -32.09 -17.06
CA LYS A 278 -6.75 -33.02 -18.21
C LYS A 278 -6.34 -34.45 -17.85
N SER A 279 -5.30 -34.62 -17.02
CA SER A 279 -4.88 -35.96 -16.55
C SER A 279 -5.87 -36.62 -15.59
N GLY A 280 -6.67 -35.83 -14.87
CA GLY A 280 -7.71 -36.34 -13.97
C GLY A 280 -8.98 -36.81 -14.68
N GLU A 281 -9.32 -36.22 -15.84
CA GLU A 281 -10.49 -36.60 -16.65
C GLU A 281 -10.26 -37.88 -17.49
N ALA A 282 -9.00 -38.32 -17.63
CA ALA A 282 -8.62 -39.48 -18.45
C ALA A 282 -8.51 -40.81 -17.66
N ASN A 283 -8.78 -40.78 -16.34
CA ASN A 283 -8.82 -41.95 -15.45
C ASN A 283 -10.26 -42.19 -14.96
#